data_AF-A0A813ILK4-F1
#
_entry.id   AF-A0A813ILK4-F1
#
_cell.length_a   1.000
_cell.length_b   1.000
_cell.length_c   1.000
_cell.angle_alpha   90.00
_cell.angle_beta   90.00
_cell.angle_gamma   90.00
#
_symmetry.space_group_name_H-M   'P 1'
#
loop_
_entity.id
_entity.type
_entity.pdbx_description
1 polymer ?
#
loop_
_entity_poly.entity_id
_entity_poly.type
_entity_poly.pdbx_seq_one_letter_code
_entity_poly.pdbx_strand_id
1 'polypeptide(L)'
;MAPKAGGDIAQSVEESNVLRAKLGIKPLDPNAAKGKAGTDREPVHAPADAKKEVSDADKKKKVAAAKSRKDHEELTTGQGLGDILASEEKGGASDWIARTRGTDGSMKGAGEKVKAQETKKRKEAPATADNVPKIKVSHDASDLKDGETVIMTLSDQRLLDKDGNLIEGQDELSNVNMLDSERHKQNEAVRKQLAYDPTKQGADILDKYDDPKTGPSGFMIGGMATGVIEERDPEKRLAILTEMSVKQSADIKLNFQTDYFTSEEMAKFNKPAKTSSAKPKKKRK
;
A
#
# COMPACT_ATOMS: atom_id res chain seq x y z
N MET A 1 -61.07 49.95 -30.96
CA MET A 1 -60.16 50.36 -32.05
C MET A 1 -58.79 49.79 -31.71
N ALA A 2 -58.41 48.67 -32.33
CA ALA A 2 -57.16 47.98 -32.02
C ALA A 2 -55.95 48.80 -32.54
N PRO A 3 -54.85 48.92 -31.79
CA PRO A 3 -53.63 49.51 -32.33
C PRO A 3 -53.05 48.55 -33.38
N LYS A 4 -52.93 49.06 -34.62
CA LYS A 4 -52.25 48.37 -35.72
C LYS A 4 -50.80 48.08 -35.32
N ALA A 5 -50.41 46.83 -35.55
CA ALA A 5 -49.03 46.37 -35.51
C ALA A 5 -48.10 47.37 -36.22
N GLY A 6 -47.10 47.87 -35.50
CA GLY A 6 -46.08 48.75 -36.04
C GLY A 6 -45.26 47.99 -37.07
N GLY A 7 -45.34 48.44 -38.32
CA GLY A 7 -44.56 47.89 -39.42
C GLY A 7 -43.07 47.99 -39.13
N ASP A 8 -42.34 46.96 -39.51
CA ASP A 8 -40.89 46.83 -39.39
C ASP A 8 -40.19 47.98 -40.13
N ILE A 9 -39.82 49.04 -39.40
CA ILE A 9 -38.89 50.08 -39.88
C ILE A 9 -37.48 49.56 -39.61
N ALA A 10 -37.06 48.55 -40.37
CA ALA A 10 -35.67 48.09 -40.34
C ALA A 10 -34.82 49.07 -41.17
N GLN A 11 -34.18 50.04 -40.51
CA GLN A 11 -33.17 50.90 -41.13
C GLN A 11 -31.94 50.08 -41.50
N SER A 12 -31.29 50.44 -42.61
CA SER A 12 -30.03 49.78 -43.00
C SER A 12 -28.92 50.08 -41.97
N VAL A 13 -27.90 49.22 -41.89
CA VAL A 13 -26.77 49.40 -40.96
C VAL A 13 -26.10 50.77 -41.15
N GLU A 14 -26.06 51.26 -42.39
CA GLU A 14 -25.52 52.55 -42.76
C GLU A 14 -26.37 53.72 -42.23
N GLU A 15 -27.70 53.65 -42.40
CA GLU A 15 -28.63 54.64 -41.86
C GLU A 15 -28.60 54.69 -40.33
N SER A 16 -28.50 53.52 -39.68
CA SER A 16 -28.34 53.43 -38.24
C SER A 16 -27.00 54.03 -37.76
N ASN A 17 -25.94 53.89 -38.53
CA ASN A 17 -24.63 54.47 -38.22
C ASN A 17 -24.62 56.00 -38.29
N VAL A 18 -25.36 56.59 -39.22
CA VAL A 18 -25.53 58.06 -39.29
C VAL A 18 -26.26 58.57 -38.05
N LEU A 19 -27.29 57.87 -37.59
CA LEU A 19 -27.99 58.23 -36.35
C LEU A 19 -27.10 58.04 -35.11
N ARG A 20 -26.32 56.95 -35.04
CA ARG A 20 -25.36 56.72 -33.96
C ARG A 20 -24.29 57.81 -33.90
N ALA A 21 -23.77 58.27 -35.03
CA ALA A 21 -22.83 59.38 -35.09
C ALA A 21 -23.44 60.68 -34.56
N LYS A 22 -24.70 60.99 -34.93
CA LYS A 22 -25.43 62.16 -34.39
C LYS A 22 -25.68 62.07 -32.88
N LEU A 23 -25.87 60.87 -32.37
CA LEU A 23 -26.06 60.59 -30.94
C LEU A 23 -24.74 60.42 -30.18
N GLY A 24 -23.59 60.51 -30.86
CA GLY A 24 -22.26 60.34 -30.25
C GLY A 24 -21.93 58.90 -29.83
N ILE A 25 -22.64 57.90 -30.36
CA ILE A 25 -22.48 56.47 -30.04
C ILE A 25 -21.65 55.80 -31.14
N LYS A 26 -20.85 54.79 -30.77
CA LYS A 26 -19.97 54.05 -31.69
C LYS A 26 -20.75 53.40 -32.85
N PRO A 27 -20.32 53.55 -34.12
CA PRO A 27 -20.97 52.91 -35.27
C PRO A 27 -20.92 51.37 -35.20
N LEU A 28 -21.87 50.73 -35.86
CA LEU A 28 -21.95 49.29 -36.10
C LEU A 28 -21.05 48.92 -37.29
N ASP A 29 -20.14 47.97 -37.08
CA ASP A 29 -19.32 47.41 -38.15
C ASP A 29 -20.05 46.22 -38.80
N PRO A 30 -20.32 46.24 -40.13
CA PRO A 30 -21.05 45.17 -40.81
C PRO A 30 -20.24 43.87 -40.95
N ASN A 31 -18.97 43.87 -40.57
CA ASN A 31 -18.05 42.75 -40.76
C ASN A 31 -17.20 42.42 -39.52
N ALA A 32 -17.68 42.78 -38.32
CA ALA A 32 -16.99 42.46 -37.07
C ALA A 32 -17.03 40.95 -36.78
N ALA A 33 -16.03 40.23 -37.31
CA ALA A 33 -15.76 38.86 -36.94
C ALA A 33 -15.35 38.78 -35.45
N LYS A 34 -16.21 38.14 -34.64
CA LYS A 34 -15.96 37.53 -33.32
C LYS A 34 -14.74 38.06 -32.53
N GLY A 35 -14.80 39.32 -32.10
CA GLY A 35 -13.86 39.90 -31.14
C GLY A 35 -14.44 39.86 -29.73
N LYS A 36 -13.88 38.99 -28.87
CA LYS A 36 -14.21 38.77 -27.44
C LYS A 36 -15.68 38.41 -27.15
N ALA A 37 -15.94 37.11 -27.01
CA ALA A 37 -17.17 36.64 -26.40
C ALA A 37 -17.08 36.84 -24.88
N GLY A 38 -17.88 37.78 -24.35
CA GLY A 38 -18.04 38.01 -22.91
C GLY A 38 -18.32 39.47 -22.59
N THR A 39 -19.39 39.71 -21.84
CA THR A 39 -19.65 41.01 -21.19
C THR A 39 -19.43 40.84 -19.68
N ASP A 40 -19.28 41.92 -18.91
CA ASP A 40 -19.13 41.85 -17.45
C ASP A 40 -20.27 41.09 -16.73
N ARG A 41 -21.41 40.91 -17.40
CA ARG A 41 -22.57 40.17 -16.90
C ARG A 41 -22.64 38.72 -17.36
N GLU A 42 -21.86 38.32 -18.36
CA GLU A 42 -21.70 36.93 -18.82
C GLU A 42 -20.23 36.69 -19.23
N PRO A 43 -19.36 36.34 -18.28
CA PRO A 43 -18.00 35.95 -18.59
C PRO A 43 -17.99 34.56 -19.23
N VAL A 44 -17.60 34.49 -20.51
CA VAL A 44 -17.35 33.21 -21.19
C VAL A 44 -15.94 32.76 -20.82
N HIS A 45 -15.84 31.62 -20.13
CA HIS A 45 -14.55 31.07 -19.73
C HIS A 45 -13.71 30.74 -20.97
N ALA A 46 -12.52 31.33 -21.08
CA ALA A 46 -11.56 30.90 -22.10
C ALA A 46 -11.27 29.41 -21.85
N PRO A 47 -11.39 28.53 -22.86
CA PRO A 47 -11.05 27.13 -22.68
C PRO A 47 -9.60 27.07 -22.24
N ALA A 48 -9.36 26.47 -21.07
CA ALA A 48 -8.02 26.21 -20.60
C ALA A 48 -7.29 25.45 -21.71
N ASP A 49 -6.12 25.92 -22.13
CA ASP A 49 -5.29 25.25 -23.12
C ASP A 49 -5.15 23.79 -22.69
N ALA A 50 -5.89 22.91 -23.36
CA ALA A 50 -5.83 21.48 -23.11
C ALA A 50 -4.35 21.13 -23.25
N LYS A 51 -3.73 20.62 -22.17
CA LYS A 51 -2.35 20.12 -22.21
C LYS A 51 -2.29 19.18 -23.40
N LYS A 52 -1.71 19.64 -24.52
CA LYS A 52 -1.51 18.80 -25.70
C LYS A 52 -0.79 17.58 -25.19
N GLU A 53 -1.41 16.43 -25.32
CA GLU A 53 -0.73 15.17 -25.05
C GLU A 53 0.54 15.20 -25.90
N VAL A 54 1.67 15.24 -25.20
CA VAL A 54 2.97 15.35 -25.84
C VAL A 54 3.09 14.14 -26.75
N SER A 55 3.22 14.37 -28.06
CA SER A 55 3.26 13.28 -29.03
C SER A 55 4.37 12.29 -28.65
N ASP A 56 4.20 11.02 -28.98
CA ASP A 56 5.24 10.03 -28.65
C ASP A 56 6.57 10.36 -29.34
N ALA A 57 6.55 11.09 -30.46
CA ALA A 57 7.73 11.64 -31.10
C ALA A 57 8.44 12.67 -30.22
N ASP A 58 7.70 13.57 -29.56
CA ASP A 58 8.26 14.57 -28.65
C ASP A 58 8.76 13.94 -27.35
N LYS A 59 8.09 12.90 -26.84
CA LYS A 59 8.60 12.10 -25.71
C LYS A 59 9.93 11.43 -26.07
N LYS A 60 10.03 10.81 -27.25
CA LYS A 60 11.27 10.19 -27.74
C LYS A 60 12.41 11.21 -27.88
N LYS A 61 12.12 12.41 -28.41
CA LYS A 61 13.11 13.51 -28.50
C LYS A 61 13.60 13.96 -27.12
N LYS A 62 12.70 14.10 -26.13
CA LYS A 62 13.08 14.44 -24.75
C LYS A 62 13.97 13.38 -24.11
N VAL A 63 13.66 12.10 -24.30
CA VAL A 63 14.49 10.99 -23.80
C VAL A 63 15.86 10.97 -24.49
N ALA A 64 15.92 11.20 -25.79
CA ALA A 64 17.20 11.28 -26.52
C ALA A 64 18.07 12.44 -26.02
N ALA A 65 17.48 13.62 -25.79
CA ALA A 65 18.18 14.77 -25.23
C ALA A 65 18.67 14.52 -23.79
N ALA A 66 17.87 13.83 -22.98
CA ALA A 66 18.28 13.45 -21.62
C ALA A 66 19.44 12.44 -21.64
N LYS A 67 19.44 11.47 -22.56
CA LYS A 67 20.55 10.53 -22.75
C LYS A 67 21.82 11.24 -23.19
N SER A 68 21.76 12.08 -24.22
CA SER A 68 22.93 12.84 -24.68
C SER A 68 23.51 13.76 -23.61
N ARG A 69 22.65 14.31 -22.73
CA ARG A 69 23.11 15.09 -21.58
C ARG A 69 23.84 14.22 -20.56
N LYS A 70 23.29 13.04 -20.24
CA LYS A 70 23.94 12.07 -19.35
C LYS A 70 25.30 11.62 -19.91
N ASP A 71 25.36 11.29 -21.19
CA ASP A 71 26.59 10.84 -21.84
C ASP A 71 27.66 11.95 -21.86
N HIS A 72 27.25 13.20 -22.06
CA HIS A 72 28.15 14.36 -21.97
C HIS A 72 28.62 14.62 -20.54
N GLU A 73 27.72 14.53 -19.56
CA GLU A 73 28.07 14.62 -18.14
C GLU A 73 29.06 13.49 -17.78
N GLU A 74 28.83 12.25 -18.20
CA GLU A 74 29.74 11.12 -17.97
C GLU A 74 31.13 11.35 -18.59
N LEU A 75 31.19 11.87 -19.82
CA LEU A 75 32.46 12.16 -20.51
C LEU A 75 33.22 13.34 -19.87
N THR A 76 32.51 14.28 -19.27
CA THR A 76 33.10 15.46 -18.61
C THR A 76 33.37 15.24 -17.12
N THR A 77 32.72 14.26 -16.50
CA THR A 77 33.03 13.80 -15.15
C THR A 77 34.21 12.86 -15.16
N GLY A 78 35.39 13.39 -14.86
CA GLY A 78 36.62 12.61 -14.77
C GLY A 78 37.83 13.51 -14.71
N GLN A 79 39.01 12.90 -14.55
CA GLN A 79 40.26 13.63 -14.74
C GLN A 79 40.36 14.02 -16.22
N GLY A 80 40.55 15.32 -16.49
CA GLY A 80 40.70 15.78 -17.87
C GLY A 80 41.96 15.19 -18.49
N LEU A 81 42.03 15.11 -19.82
CA LEU A 81 43.25 14.70 -20.54
C LEU A 81 44.48 15.53 -20.10
N GLY A 82 44.28 16.80 -19.74
CA GLY A 82 45.32 17.66 -19.17
C GLY A 82 45.78 17.26 -17.76
N ASP A 83 44.88 16.76 -16.92
CA ASP A 83 45.22 16.24 -15.59
C ASP A 83 45.97 14.91 -15.70
N ILE A 84 45.58 14.07 -16.67
CA ILE A 84 46.26 12.81 -16.99
C ILE A 84 47.67 13.13 -17.50
N LEU A 85 47.82 14.04 -18.47
CA LEU A 85 49.11 14.44 -19.01
C LEU A 85 50.01 15.09 -17.94
N ALA A 86 49.47 15.97 -17.11
CA ALA A 86 50.21 16.57 -15.99
C ALA A 86 50.59 15.54 -14.90
N SER A 87 49.85 14.43 -14.80
CA SER A 87 50.19 13.31 -13.91
C SER A 87 51.18 12.33 -14.53
N GLU A 88 51.25 12.24 -15.87
CA GLU A 88 52.13 11.37 -16.63
C GLU A 88 53.52 12.00 -16.83
N GLU A 89 53.58 13.32 -17.01
CA GLU A 89 54.84 14.09 -17.02
C GLU A 89 55.55 14.07 -15.64
N LYS A 90 54.81 13.75 -14.58
CA LYS A 90 55.34 13.43 -13.24
C LYS A 90 55.65 11.95 -13.03
N GLY A 91 55.68 11.11 -14.06
CA GLY A 91 55.89 9.65 -13.97
C GLY A 91 57.30 9.16 -13.54
N GLY A 92 58.16 10.01 -12.98
CA GLY A 92 59.49 9.61 -12.52
C GLY A 92 59.45 8.72 -11.27
N ALA A 93 60.48 7.88 -11.07
CA ALA A 93 60.58 6.97 -9.92
C ALA A 93 60.40 7.66 -8.55
N SER A 94 60.83 8.91 -8.44
CA SER A 94 60.68 9.75 -7.24
C SER A 94 59.21 10.07 -6.91
N ASP A 95 58.38 10.31 -7.93
CA ASP A 95 56.95 10.62 -7.74
C ASP A 95 56.15 9.35 -7.42
N TRP A 96 56.54 8.20 -7.99
CA TRP A 96 56.02 6.89 -7.60
C TRP A 96 56.34 6.56 -6.13
N ILE A 97 57.56 6.87 -5.66
CA ILE A 97 57.94 6.72 -4.26
C ILE A 97 57.12 7.65 -3.36
N ALA A 98 56.91 8.91 -3.75
CA ALA A 98 56.09 9.86 -3.00
C ALA A 98 54.59 9.48 -2.96
N ARG A 99 54.08 8.82 -4.01
CA ARG A 99 52.72 8.26 -4.02
C ARG A 99 52.58 7.00 -3.17
N THR A 100 53.60 6.16 -3.13
CA THR A 100 53.54 4.85 -2.47
C THR A 100 53.99 4.87 -1.02
N ARG A 101 54.88 5.79 -0.61
CA ARG A 101 55.38 5.96 0.75
C ARG A 101 54.89 7.28 1.37
N GLY A 102 54.46 7.24 2.64
CA GLY A 102 54.18 8.44 3.43
C GLY A 102 55.45 9.22 3.81
N THR A 103 55.30 10.35 4.50
CA THR A 103 56.42 11.17 5.02
C THR A 103 57.38 10.37 5.90
N ASP A 104 56.90 9.29 6.50
CA ASP A 104 57.66 8.39 7.38
C ASP A 104 58.25 7.17 6.64
N GLY A 105 58.17 7.13 5.30
CA GLY A 105 58.72 6.05 4.48
C GLY A 105 57.90 4.76 4.45
N SER A 106 56.79 4.68 5.18
CA SER A 106 55.87 3.53 5.21
C SER A 106 54.86 3.53 4.05
N MET A 107 54.49 2.35 3.55
CA MET A 107 53.64 2.18 2.38
C MET A 107 52.19 2.61 2.67
N LYS A 108 51.67 3.62 1.96
CA LYS A 108 50.41 4.33 2.28
C LYS A 108 49.11 3.56 1.96
N GLY A 109 49.16 2.23 1.85
CA GLY A 109 48.04 1.44 1.29
C GLY A 109 47.67 0.14 1.99
N ALA A 110 48.52 -0.42 2.85
CA ALA A 110 48.30 -1.77 3.37
C ALA A 110 47.36 -1.83 4.60
N GLY A 111 47.31 -0.77 5.42
CA GLY A 111 46.53 -0.77 6.66
C GLY A 111 45.12 -0.17 6.56
N GLU A 112 44.92 0.81 5.68
CA GLU A 112 43.71 1.65 5.70
C GLU A 112 42.59 1.12 4.79
N LYS A 113 42.95 0.55 3.63
CA LYS A 113 41.98 -0.02 2.68
C LYS A 113 41.40 -1.36 3.14
N VAL A 114 42.17 -2.17 3.87
CA VAL A 114 41.71 -3.46 4.42
C VAL A 114 40.70 -3.23 5.55
N LYS A 115 40.94 -2.27 6.44
CA LYS A 115 40.01 -1.94 7.55
C LYS A 115 38.71 -1.28 7.08
N ALA A 116 38.75 -0.47 6.02
CA ALA A 116 37.55 0.14 5.43
C ALA A 116 36.67 -0.88 4.67
N GLN A 117 37.26 -1.94 4.13
CA GLN A 117 36.54 -2.99 3.41
C GLN A 117 35.97 -4.06 4.37
N GLU A 118 36.68 -4.40 5.45
CA GLU A 118 36.16 -5.30 6.50
C GLU A 118 34.99 -4.68 7.29
N THR A 119 35.00 -3.37 7.54
CA THR A 119 33.88 -2.68 8.20
C THR A 119 32.63 -2.56 7.33
N LYS A 120 32.78 -2.56 5.99
CA LYS A 120 31.64 -2.63 5.07
C LYS A 120 31.08 -4.04 4.94
N LYS A 121 31.93 -5.08 4.89
CA LYS A 121 31.49 -6.48 4.89
C LYS A 121 30.84 -6.93 6.20
N ARG A 122 31.21 -6.36 7.35
CA ARG A 122 30.57 -6.66 8.65
C ARG A 122 29.15 -6.12 8.80
N LYS A 123 28.65 -5.29 7.88
CA LYS A 123 27.23 -4.88 7.87
C LYS A 123 26.29 -5.93 7.27
N GLU A 124 26.83 -6.98 6.65
CA GLU A 124 26.08 -8.14 6.17
C GLU A 124 26.25 -9.29 7.19
N ALA A 125 25.98 -9.02 8.46
CA ALA A 125 25.88 -10.10 9.44
C ALA A 125 24.68 -10.99 9.07
N PRO A 126 24.77 -12.32 9.22
CA PRO A 126 23.60 -13.19 9.07
C PRO A 126 22.52 -12.71 10.03
N ALA A 127 21.28 -12.67 9.56
CA ALA A 127 20.14 -12.19 10.35
C ALA A 127 20.05 -12.97 11.68
N THR A 128 20.52 -12.36 12.75
CA THR A 128 20.22 -12.78 14.12
C THR A 128 18.74 -12.49 14.41
N ALA A 129 18.14 -13.17 15.40
CA ALA A 129 16.71 -13.03 15.74
C ALA A 129 16.25 -11.57 15.94
N ASP A 130 17.17 -10.66 16.28
CA ASP A 130 16.91 -9.23 16.47
C ASP A 130 16.97 -8.39 15.17
N ASN A 131 17.47 -8.97 14.07
CA ASN A 131 17.63 -8.32 12.76
C ASN A 131 16.71 -8.91 11.69
N VAL A 132 15.54 -9.42 12.08
CA VAL A 132 14.55 -9.87 11.11
C VAL A 132 13.87 -8.64 10.52
N PRO A 133 13.90 -8.44 9.19
CA PRO A 133 13.23 -7.32 8.55
C PRO A 133 11.72 -7.37 8.86
N LYS A 134 11.12 -6.20 9.11
CA LYS A 134 9.69 -6.04 9.35
C LYS A 134 8.93 -6.30 8.05
N ILE A 135 8.66 -7.57 7.79
CA ILE A 135 7.95 -8.04 6.60
C ILE A 135 6.63 -8.67 7.05
N LYS A 136 5.58 -8.43 6.28
CA LYS A 136 4.25 -9.00 6.54
C LYS A 136 4.22 -10.44 6.05
N VAL A 137 3.61 -11.33 6.83
CA VAL A 137 3.31 -12.71 6.44
C VAL A 137 1.85 -12.77 6.03
N SER A 138 1.55 -13.43 4.91
CA SER A 138 0.20 -13.51 4.34
C SER A 138 -0.69 -14.59 4.97
N HIS A 139 -0.14 -15.40 5.89
CA HIS A 139 -0.83 -16.51 6.55
C HIS A 139 -1.18 -16.18 8.00
N ASP A 140 -2.21 -16.82 8.53
CA ASP A 140 -2.57 -16.66 9.94
C ASP A 140 -1.53 -17.32 10.86
N ALA A 141 -1.36 -16.73 12.04
CA ALA A 141 -0.48 -17.30 13.06
C ALA A 141 -1.00 -18.65 13.58
N SER A 142 -2.32 -18.86 13.58
CA SER A 142 -2.97 -20.09 14.06
C SER A 142 -2.67 -21.33 13.21
N ASP A 143 -2.35 -21.13 11.92
CA ASP A 143 -2.07 -22.21 10.98
C ASP A 143 -0.63 -22.74 11.12
N LEU A 144 0.24 -22.01 11.84
CA LEU A 144 1.61 -22.40 12.14
C LEU A 144 1.65 -23.21 13.43
N LYS A 145 2.10 -24.46 13.35
CA LYS A 145 2.22 -25.33 14.53
C LYS A 145 3.54 -25.12 15.26
N ASP A 146 3.48 -25.08 16.58
CA ASP A 146 4.67 -24.99 17.43
C ASP A 146 5.63 -26.16 17.15
N GLY A 147 6.91 -25.84 16.93
CA GLY A 147 7.95 -26.83 16.65
C GLY A 147 8.09 -27.23 15.18
N GLU A 148 7.26 -26.70 14.29
CA GLU A 148 7.39 -26.90 12.84
C GLU A 148 8.17 -25.73 12.21
N THR A 149 9.26 -26.06 11.50
CA THR A 149 10.02 -25.05 10.73
C THR A 149 9.47 -24.99 9.31
N VAL A 150 8.72 -23.92 9.01
CA VAL A 150 8.13 -23.70 7.69
C VAL A 150 8.93 -22.66 6.91
N ILE A 151 9.36 -23.02 5.69
CA ILE A 151 10.13 -22.12 4.81
C ILE A 151 9.18 -21.11 4.18
N MET A 152 9.39 -19.82 4.43
CA MET A 152 8.62 -18.74 3.80
C MET A 152 9.33 -18.22 2.55
N THR A 153 8.56 -17.89 1.52
CA THR A 153 9.03 -17.31 0.25
C THR A 153 8.36 -15.95 0.00
N LEU A 154 9.02 -15.07 -0.73
CA LEU A 154 8.43 -13.79 -1.13
C LEU A 154 7.18 -14.02 -2.00
N SER A 155 6.06 -13.36 -1.67
CA SER A 155 4.84 -13.41 -2.46
C SER A 155 5.03 -12.73 -3.81
N ASP A 156 4.36 -13.23 -4.85
CA ASP A 156 4.33 -12.57 -6.15
C ASP A 156 3.46 -11.29 -6.09
N GLN A 157 4.07 -10.13 -6.31
CA GLN A 157 3.40 -8.83 -6.31
C GLN A 157 3.67 -8.07 -7.60
N ARG A 158 2.62 -7.41 -8.10
CA ARG A 158 2.75 -6.50 -9.24
C ARG A 158 3.49 -5.25 -8.78
N LEU A 159 4.52 -4.86 -9.53
CA LEU A 159 5.27 -3.63 -9.24
C LEU A 159 4.49 -2.37 -9.63
N LEU A 160 3.62 -2.47 -10.64
CA LEU A 160 2.90 -1.35 -11.22
C LEU A 160 1.40 -1.56 -11.08
N ASP A 161 0.69 -0.50 -10.70
CA ASP A 161 -0.76 -0.47 -10.72
C ASP A 161 -1.28 -0.36 -12.17
N LYS A 162 -2.60 -0.50 -12.37
CA LYS A 162 -3.27 -0.39 -13.67
C LYS A 162 -2.98 0.94 -14.38
N ASP A 163 -2.73 1.99 -13.62
CA ASP A 163 -2.38 3.33 -14.12
C ASP A 163 -0.87 3.51 -14.39
N GLY A 164 -0.05 2.48 -14.19
CA GLY A 164 1.40 2.52 -14.43
C GLY A 164 2.23 3.19 -13.33
N ASN A 165 1.63 3.46 -12.17
CA ASN A 165 2.34 3.97 -10.99
C ASN A 165 2.96 2.82 -10.20
N LEU A 166 4.10 3.06 -9.56
CA LEU A 166 4.74 2.07 -8.68
C LEU A 166 3.85 1.83 -7.46
N ILE A 167 3.61 0.56 -7.14
CA ILE A 167 2.90 0.17 -5.94
C ILE A 167 3.88 0.29 -4.76
N GLU A 168 3.65 1.26 -3.88
CA GLU A 168 4.44 1.46 -2.64
C GLU A 168 3.98 0.53 -1.49
N GLY A 169 3.48 -0.65 -1.84
CA GLY A 169 3.09 -1.67 -0.86
C GLY A 169 4.32 -2.30 -0.19
N GLN A 170 4.14 -2.83 1.01
CA GLN A 170 5.15 -3.70 1.61
C GLN A 170 5.11 -5.08 0.97
N ASP A 171 6.29 -5.62 0.72
CA ASP A 171 6.49 -7.01 0.35
C ASP A 171 5.87 -7.95 1.40
N GLU A 172 5.31 -9.07 0.95
CA GLU A 172 4.70 -10.08 1.81
C GLU A 172 5.43 -11.44 1.68
N LEU A 173 5.42 -12.22 2.76
CA LEU A 173 5.95 -13.58 2.81
C LEU A 173 4.79 -14.57 2.80
N SER A 174 4.87 -15.56 1.92
CA SER A 174 3.91 -16.65 1.78
C SER A 174 4.63 -17.98 1.64
N ASN A 175 4.02 -19.06 2.12
CA ASN A 175 4.44 -20.41 1.84
C ASN A 175 3.56 -21.01 0.75
N VAL A 176 4.19 -21.63 -0.25
CA VAL A 176 3.49 -22.21 -1.42
C VAL A 176 2.51 -23.32 -1.02
N ASN A 177 2.89 -24.22 -0.11
CA ASN A 177 2.02 -25.32 0.31
C ASN A 177 0.81 -24.82 1.10
N MET A 178 1.03 -23.83 1.97
CA MET A 178 -0.04 -23.20 2.75
C MET A 178 -1.01 -22.46 1.83
N LEU A 179 -0.50 -21.68 0.88
CA LEU A 179 -1.30 -20.97 -0.13
C LEU A 179 -2.16 -21.93 -0.97
N ASP A 180 -1.59 -23.06 -1.42
CA ASP A 180 -2.34 -24.08 -2.17
C ASP A 180 -3.42 -24.73 -1.30
N SER A 181 -3.13 -24.97 -0.02
CA SER A 181 -4.12 -25.52 0.93
C SER A 181 -5.27 -24.54 1.19
N GLU A 182 -4.99 -23.25 1.29
CA GLU A 182 -6.00 -22.18 1.46
C GLU A 182 -6.88 -22.06 0.22
N ARG A 183 -6.27 -22.03 -0.97
CA ARG A 183 -7.00 -22.05 -2.24
C ARG A 183 -7.88 -23.28 -2.37
N HIS A 184 -7.39 -24.44 -1.95
CA HIS A 184 -8.19 -25.67 -1.95
C HIS A 184 -9.39 -25.55 -1.00
N LYS A 185 -9.18 -25.14 0.25
CA LYS A 185 -10.25 -24.93 1.25
C LYS A 185 -11.31 -23.94 0.75
N GLN A 186 -10.87 -22.83 0.14
CA GLN A 186 -11.76 -21.83 -0.47
C GLN A 186 -12.59 -22.43 -1.60
N ASN A 187 -11.95 -23.14 -2.53
CA ASN A 187 -12.65 -23.80 -3.63
C ASN A 187 -13.64 -24.86 -3.13
N GLU A 188 -13.31 -25.60 -2.09
CA GLU A 188 -14.24 -26.55 -1.46
C GLU A 188 -15.41 -25.85 -0.76
N ALA A 189 -15.17 -24.73 -0.08
CA ALA A 189 -16.23 -23.94 0.56
C ALA A 189 -17.21 -23.39 -0.50
N VAL A 190 -16.70 -22.82 -1.59
CA VAL A 190 -17.52 -22.35 -2.73
C VAL A 190 -18.29 -23.51 -3.35
N ARG A 191 -17.66 -24.68 -3.52
CA ARG A 191 -18.35 -25.88 -4.01
C ARG A 191 -19.45 -26.37 -3.07
N LYS A 192 -19.26 -26.25 -1.75
CA LYS A 192 -20.26 -26.64 -0.74
C LYS A 192 -21.44 -25.68 -0.68
N GLN A 193 -21.29 -24.42 -1.08
CA GLN A 193 -22.37 -23.43 -1.15
C GLN A 193 -23.41 -23.72 -2.27
N LEU A 194 -23.28 -24.80 -3.05
CA LEU A 194 -24.12 -25.05 -4.23
C LEU A 194 -25.60 -25.40 -3.96
N ALA A 195 -26.00 -25.73 -2.74
CA ALA A 195 -27.40 -26.05 -2.43
C ALA A 195 -28.15 -24.81 -1.90
N TYR A 196 -29.05 -24.25 -2.71
CA TYR A 196 -30.04 -23.29 -2.22
C TYR A 196 -30.99 -24.02 -1.29
N ASP A 197 -31.00 -23.63 -0.02
CA ASP A 197 -31.96 -24.12 0.97
C ASP A 197 -33.10 -23.10 1.11
N PRO A 198 -34.29 -23.37 0.52
CA PRO A 198 -35.43 -22.46 0.58
C PRO A 198 -36.07 -22.37 1.99
N THR A 199 -35.62 -23.17 2.95
CA THR A 199 -36.19 -23.20 4.31
C THR A 199 -35.45 -22.31 5.31
N LYS A 200 -34.26 -21.78 4.96
CA LYS A 200 -33.55 -20.81 5.80
C LYS A 200 -34.25 -19.45 5.76
N GLN A 201 -34.95 -19.12 6.84
CA GLN A 201 -35.55 -17.80 7.05
C GLN A 201 -34.50 -16.82 7.59
N GLY A 202 -34.28 -15.70 6.90
CA GLY A 202 -33.40 -14.60 7.37
C GLY A 202 -32.06 -14.43 6.65
N ALA A 203 -31.82 -15.10 5.53
CA ALA A 203 -30.67 -14.80 4.66
C ALA A 203 -30.96 -13.52 3.83
N ASP A 204 -30.17 -12.47 4.05
CA ASP A 204 -30.34 -11.13 3.46
C ASP A 204 -30.01 -11.10 1.95
N ILE A 205 -29.26 -12.09 1.45
CA ILE A 205 -29.01 -12.44 0.04
C ILE A 205 -28.67 -13.96 -0.02
N LEU A 206 -28.75 -14.58 -1.20
CA LEU A 206 -28.36 -15.97 -1.44
C LEU A 206 -26.91 -16.25 -0.97
N ASP A 207 -26.71 -17.24 -0.08
CA ASP A 207 -25.41 -17.70 0.48
C ASP A 207 -24.29 -17.91 -0.56
N LYS A 208 -24.64 -18.02 -1.84
CA LYS A 208 -23.71 -18.14 -2.99
C LYS A 208 -22.98 -16.85 -3.35
N TYR A 209 -23.47 -15.71 -2.89
CA TYR A 209 -22.87 -14.40 -3.12
C TYR A 209 -22.19 -13.83 -1.86
N ASP A 210 -22.30 -14.52 -0.73
CA ASP A 210 -21.44 -14.25 0.42
C ASP A 210 -20.06 -14.81 0.10
N ASP A 211 -19.15 -13.92 -0.31
CA ASP A 211 -17.74 -14.26 -0.43
C ASP A 211 -17.26 -14.80 0.93
N PRO A 212 -16.69 -16.02 0.98
CA PRO A 212 -16.17 -16.56 2.23
C PRO A 212 -15.16 -15.56 2.77
N LYS A 213 -15.35 -15.11 4.03
CA LYS A 213 -14.55 -14.06 4.70
C LYS A 213 -13.06 -14.28 4.48
N THR A 214 -12.55 -13.70 3.41
CA THR A 214 -11.15 -13.65 3.03
C THR A 214 -10.67 -12.28 3.48
N GLY A 215 -10.75 -12.04 4.78
CA GLY A 215 -10.04 -10.93 5.39
C GLY A 215 -8.53 -11.18 5.25
N PRO A 216 -7.69 -10.13 5.29
CA PRO A 216 -6.24 -10.30 5.25
C PRO A 216 -5.77 -11.03 6.52
N SER A 217 -5.65 -12.36 6.45
CA SER A 217 -5.14 -13.19 7.54
C SER A 217 -3.61 -13.12 7.54
N GLY A 218 -3.04 -12.06 8.10
CA GLY A 218 -1.59 -11.88 8.10
C GLY A 218 -1.08 -11.21 9.35
N PHE A 219 0.16 -11.51 9.72
CA PHE A 219 0.86 -10.88 10.84
C PHE A 219 2.22 -10.35 10.39
N MET A 220 2.77 -9.35 11.08
CA MET A 220 4.10 -8.83 10.80
C MET A 220 5.16 -9.54 11.65
N ILE A 221 6.26 -9.96 11.04
CA ILE A 221 7.42 -10.46 11.77
C ILE A 221 8.24 -9.26 12.29
N GLY A 222 8.73 -9.32 13.54
CA GLY A 222 9.60 -8.27 14.10
C GLY A 222 8.88 -6.99 14.56
N GLY A 223 7.56 -7.05 14.76
CA GLY A 223 6.75 -5.97 15.33
C GLY A 223 5.56 -6.51 16.15
N MET A 224 4.90 -5.64 16.94
CA MET A 224 3.61 -6.00 17.54
C MET A 224 2.64 -6.42 16.43
N ALA A 225 1.91 -7.51 16.63
CA ALA A 225 0.93 -8.03 15.68
C ALA A 225 -0.19 -7.01 15.45
N THR A 226 -0.02 -6.15 14.43
CA THR A 226 -1.01 -5.14 14.05
C THR A 226 -2.23 -5.74 13.37
N GLY A 227 -2.17 -6.98 12.91
CA GLY A 227 -3.27 -7.67 12.20
C GLY A 227 -4.48 -8.02 13.07
N VAL A 228 -4.36 -8.00 14.41
CA VAL A 228 -5.50 -8.24 15.32
C VAL A 228 -6.31 -6.96 15.58
N ILE A 229 -5.79 -5.79 15.17
CA ILE A 229 -6.29 -4.47 15.61
C ILE A 229 -7.01 -3.70 14.48
N GLU A 230 -7.22 -4.31 13.32
CA GLU A 230 -8.01 -3.73 12.22
C GLU A 230 -9.53 -3.97 12.35
N GLU A 231 -10.02 -4.40 13.52
CA GLU A 231 -11.44 -4.39 13.79
C GLU A 231 -11.91 -2.93 13.98
N ARG A 232 -12.78 -2.44 13.07
CA ARG A 232 -13.28 -1.04 13.08
C ARG A 232 -14.13 -0.70 14.32
N ASP A 233 -14.64 -1.71 15.01
CA ASP A 233 -15.47 -1.53 16.20
C ASP A 233 -14.59 -1.26 17.43
N PRO A 234 -14.69 -0.07 18.06
CA PRO A 234 -13.83 0.32 19.17
C PRO A 234 -14.01 -0.59 20.40
N GLU A 235 -15.21 -1.15 20.60
CA GLU A 235 -15.54 -2.03 21.74
C GLU A 235 -14.83 -3.38 21.64
N LYS A 236 -14.82 -3.99 20.44
CA LYS A 236 -14.14 -5.26 20.21
C LYS A 236 -12.63 -5.11 20.29
N ARG A 237 -12.11 -4.00 19.75
CA ARG A 237 -10.70 -3.63 19.90
C ARG A 237 -10.29 -3.50 21.37
N LEU A 238 -11.11 -2.87 22.21
CA LEU A 238 -10.86 -2.76 23.66
C LEU A 238 -10.94 -4.12 24.36
N ALA A 239 -11.91 -4.96 24.00
CA ALA A 239 -12.03 -6.32 24.54
C ALA A 239 -10.79 -7.17 24.21
N ILE A 240 -10.33 -7.13 22.95
CA ILE A 240 -9.13 -7.83 22.51
C ILE A 240 -7.86 -7.29 23.19
N LEU A 241 -7.74 -5.96 23.35
CA LEU A 241 -6.62 -5.35 24.06
C LEU A 241 -6.61 -5.75 25.55
N THR A 242 -7.79 -5.82 26.16
CA THR A 242 -7.95 -6.24 27.56
C THR A 242 -7.63 -7.71 27.73
N GLU A 243 -8.11 -8.58 26.83
CA GLU A 243 -7.73 -10.00 26.84
C GLU A 243 -6.24 -10.22 26.62
N MET A 244 -5.62 -9.49 25.68
CA MET A 244 -4.18 -9.57 25.47
C MET A 244 -3.40 -9.08 26.69
N SER A 245 -3.83 -7.97 27.30
CA SER A 245 -3.23 -7.47 28.54
C SER A 245 -3.31 -8.51 29.66
N VAL A 246 -4.45 -9.20 29.81
CA VAL A 246 -4.67 -10.25 30.82
C VAL A 246 -3.82 -11.49 30.54
N LYS A 247 -3.64 -11.87 29.27
CA LYS A 247 -2.78 -13.00 28.86
C LYS A 247 -1.29 -12.68 29.03
N GLN A 248 -0.90 -11.41 28.90
CA GLN A 248 0.48 -10.95 29.07
C GLN A 248 0.85 -10.65 30.54
N SER A 249 -0.11 -10.22 31.36
CA SER A 249 0.09 -10.11 32.80
C SER A 249 0.12 -11.51 33.41
N ALA A 250 1.27 -11.93 33.92
CA ALA A 250 1.41 -13.13 34.76
C ALA A 250 0.78 -12.93 36.16
N ASP A 251 -0.37 -12.26 36.23
CA ASP A 251 -1.12 -12.09 37.46
C ASP A 251 -1.84 -13.40 37.77
N ILE A 252 -1.27 -14.07 38.76
CA ILE A 252 -1.83 -15.23 39.45
C ILE A 252 -3.28 -14.88 39.78
N LYS A 253 -4.24 -15.63 39.20
CA LYS A 253 -5.62 -15.62 39.66
C LYS A 253 -5.64 -16.11 41.10
N LEU A 254 -5.54 -15.19 42.05
CA LEU A 254 -5.76 -15.45 43.46
C LEU A 254 -7.24 -15.79 43.63
N ASN A 255 -7.56 -17.08 43.53
CA ASN A 255 -8.84 -17.60 43.99
C ASN A 255 -8.88 -17.38 45.50
N PHE A 256 -9.47 -16.28 45.93
CA PHE A 256 -9.79 -16.05 47.33
C PHE A 256 -10.73 -17.18 47.75
N GLN A 257 -10.24 -18.11 48.56
CA GLN A 257 -11.08 -19.12 49.19
C GLN A 257 -12.11 -18.38 50.03
N THR A 258 -13.34 -18.33 49.54
CA THR A 258 -14.46 -17.88 50.35
C THR A 258 -14.95 -19.11 51.10
N ASP A 259 -14.65 -19.18 52.40
CA ASP A 259 -15.01 -20.30 53.28
C ASP A 259 -16.53 -20.42 53.54
N TYR A 260 -17.37 -19.74 52.75
CA TYR A 260 -18.81 -19.71 52.91
C TYR A 260 -19.50 -19.90 51.56
N PHE A 261 -20.21 -21.02 51.40
CA PHE A 261 -21.04 -21.28 50.24
C PHE A 261 -22.21 -20.30 50.18
N THR A 262 -22.45 -19.74 49.00
CA THR A 262 -23.61 -18.88 48.77
C THR A 262 -24.89 -19.72 48.73
N SER A 263 -26.04 -19.10 49.04
CA SER A 263 -27.33 -19.81 49.13
C SER A 263 -27.71 -20.54 47.82
N GLU A 264 -27.27 -20.02 46.68
CA GLU A 264 -27.49 -20.61 45.35
C GLU A 264 -26.62 -21.86 45.11
N GLU A 265 -25.44 -21.94 45.73
CA GLU A 265 -24.53 -23.08 45.60
C GLU A 265 -24.92 -24.23 46.54
N MET A 266 -25.45 -23.91 47.72
CA MET A 266 -26.05 -24.89 48.63
C MET A 266 -27.27 -25.60 48.01
N ALA A 267 -28.02 -24.94 47.13
CA ALA A 267 -29.17 -25.52 46.44
C ALA A 267 -28.78 -26.60 45.41
N LYS A 268 -27.53 -26.58 44.91
CA LYS A 268 -27.00 -27.61 44.01
C LYS A 268 -26.55 -28.89 44.74
N PHE A 269 -26.51 -28.86 46.07
CA PHE A 269 -26.20 -30.02 46.91
C PHE A 269 -27.42 -30.95 47.12
N ASN A 270 -28.25 -31.12 46.09
CA ASN A 270 -29.36 -32.07 46.13
C ASN A 270 -28.83 -33.50 45.91
N LYS A 271 -29.11 -34.36 46.90
CA LYS A 271 -28.61 -35.74 47.02
C LYS A 271 -28.93 -36.58 45.78
N PRO A 272 -28.00 -37.43 45.30
CA PRO A 272 -28.28 -38.30 44.16
C PRO A 272 -29.37 -39.32 44.51
N ALA A 273 -30.30 -39.54 43.57
CA ALA A 273 -31.40 -40.49 43.73
C ALA A 273 -30.90 -41.94 43.84
N LYS A 274 -31.55 -42.72 44.72
CA LYS A 274 -31.24 -44.15 44.95
C LYS A 274 -31.50 -44.97 43.68
N THR A 275 -30.47 -45.62 43.14
CA THR A 275 -30.63 -46.62 42.07
C THR A 275 -31.21 -47.92 42.66
N SER A 276 -32.27 -48.45 42.04
CA SER A 276 -32.94 -49.67 42.48
C SER A 276 -32.07 -50.91 42.23
N SER A 277 -31.98 -51.79 43.23
CA SER A 277 -31.18 -53.02 43.25
C SER A 277 -31.47 -54.00 42.09
N ALA A 278 -30.39 -54.60 41.57
CA ALA A 278 -30.40 -55.60 40.50
C ALA A 278 -31.12 -56.92 40.90
N LYS A 279 -31.83 -57.53 39.93
CA LYS A 279 -32.50 -58.84 40.06
C LYS A 279 -31.49 -60.01 40.09
N PRO A 280 -31.72 -61.07 40.88
CA PRO A 280 -30.81 -62.20 40.97
C PRO A 280 -30.92 -63.16 39.77
N LYS A 281 -29.77 -63.60 39.24
CA LYS A 281 -29.68 -64.62 38.18
C LYS A 281 -29.99 -66.02 38.74
N LYS A 282 -30.93 -66.73 38.11
CA LYS A 282 -31.21 -68.16 38.36
C LYS A 282 -29.97 -69.02 38.09
N LYS A 283 -29.54 -69.80 39.07
CA LYS A 283 -28.59 -70.91 38.88
C LYS A 283 -29.30 -72.05 38.15
N ARG A 284 -28.68 -72.58 37.09
CA ARG A 284 -29.08 -73.86 36.48
C ARG A 284 -28.27 -74.98 37.17
N LYS A 285 -28.98 -76.01 37.61
CA LYS A 285 -28.45 -77.33 37.92
C LYS A 285 -28.20 -78.09 36.61
#